data_AF-A0A7W2RMG8-F1
#
_entry.id   AF-A0A7W2RMG8-F1
#
_cell.length_a   1.000
_cell.length_b   1.000
_cell.length_c   1.000
_cell.angle_alpha   90.00
_cell.angle_beta   90.00
_cell.angle_gamma   90.00
#
_symmetry.space_group_name_H-M   'P 1'
#
loop_
_entity.id
_entity.type
_entity.pdbx_description
1 polymer ?
#
loop_
_entity_poly.entity_id
_entity_poly.type
_entity_poly.pdbx_seq_one_letter_code
_entity_poly.pdbx_strand_id
1 'polypeptide(L)'
;MTHATLVFISLILISSCSSTPLPDRSNASLLETANPTYPIHAARNKIGGFVKMSFDISESGEPINIKVLKSAPEHIFDKAAIRALSNWKYAPKVENGKAVVQQELTVQLDFRME
;
A
#
# COMPACT_ATOMS: atom_id res chain seq x y z
N MET A 1 -15.35 -63.16 -4.15
CA MET A 1 -15.41 -63.59 -2.73
C MET A 1 -13.97 -63.56 -2.23
N THR A 2 -13.48 -62.78 -1.27
CA THR A 2 -14.02 -61.85 -0.26
C THR A 2 -12.77 -61.23 0.42
N HIS A 3 -12.86 -59.98 0.88
CA HIS A 3 -11.92 -59.25 1.78
C HIS A 3 -10.69 -58.61 1.06
N ALA A 4 -10.17 -57.44 1.42
CA ALA A 4 -10.12 -56.81 2.74
C ALA A 4 -9.84 -55.29 2.66
N THR A 5 -10.49 -54.56 3.58
CA THR A 5 -10.04 -53.39 4.36
C THR A 5 -9.41 -52.16 3.69
N LEU A 6 -10.22 -51.11 3.70
CA LEU A 6 -9.86 -49.71 3.95
C LEU A 6 -8.66 -49.54 4.90
N VAL A 7 -7.71 -48.69 4.51
CA VAL A 7 -6.91 -47.90 5.46
C VAL A 7 -7.05 -46.44 5.09
N PHE A 8 -7.83 -45.73 5.90
CA PHE A 8 -7.86 -44.28 6.01
C PHE A 8 -6.48 -43.80 6.47
N ILE A 9 -5.62 -43.38 5.54
CA ILE A 9 -4.44 -42.58 5.90
C ILE A 9 -4.89 -41.13 5.85
N SER A 10 -5.36 -40.65 7.00
CA SER A 10 -5.56 -39.24 7.27
C SER A 10 -4.20 -38.55 7.15
N LEU A 11 -3.98 -37.86 6.03
CA LEU A 11 -2.81 -37.01 5.85
C LEU A 11 -3.05 -35.76 6.70
N ILE A 12 -2.46 -35.76 7.90
CA ILE A 12 -2.42 -34.63 8.82
C ILE A 12 -1.83 -33.43 8.07
N LEU A 13 -2.67 -32.43 7.81
CA LEU A 13 -2.23 -31.10 7.37
C LEU A 13 -1.39 -30.50 8.51
N ILE A 14 -0.08 -30.68 8.44
CA ILE A 14 0.85 -29.92 9.25
C ILE A 14 0.75 -28.48 8.72
N SER A 15 -0.11 -27.69 9.34
CA SER A 15 -0.16 -26.25 9.15
C SER A 15 1.14 -25.69 9.71
N SER A 16 2.20 -25.75 8.91
CA SER A 16 3.43 -25.02 9.17
C SER A 16 3.10 -23.56 9.02
N CYS A 17 2.68 -22.93 10.11
CA CYS A 17 2.65 -21.49 10.22
C CYS A 17 4.12 -21.03 10.30
N SER A 18 4.80 -21.06 9.16
CA SER A 18 6.14 -20.50 9.02
C SER A 18 6.02 -19.00 9.22
N SER A 19 6.24 -18.55 10.45
CA SER A 19 6.47 -17.12 10.74
C SER A 19 7.85 -16.79 10.21
N THR A 20 7.98 -16.64 8.89
CA THR A 20 9.21 -16.21 8.25
C THR A 20 9.56 -14.82 8.78
N PRO A 21 10.71 -14.66 9.44
CA PRO A 21 11.21 -13.34 9.82
C PRO A 21 11.31 -12.46 8.57
N LEU A 22 10.84 -11.21 8.68
CA LEU A 22 10.86 -10.28 7.55
C LEU A 22 12.32 -10.07 7.09
N PRO A 23 12.62 -10.17 5.77
CA PRO A 23 13.95 -9.88 5.27
C PRO A 23 14.30 -8.42 5.58
N ASP A 24 15.55 -8.19 5.99
CA ASP A 24 16.06 -6.84 6.28
C ASP A 24 15.92 -5.96 5.02
N ARG A 25 15.23 -4.84 5.15
CA ARG A 25 14.85 -3.99 4.02
C ARG A 25 15.21 -2.55 4.34
N SER A 26 16.25 -2.05 3.67
CA SER A 26 16.83 -0.74 3.88
C SER A 26 15.86 0.44 3.66
N ASN A 27 14.78 0.26 2.87
CA ASN A 27 13.73 1.26 2.66
C ASN A 27 12.36 0.61 2.50
N ALA A 28 11.31 1.33 2.88
CA ALA A 28 9.92 0.97 2.60
C ALA A 28 9.71 0.82 1.09
N SER A 29 8.97 -0.21 0.70
CA SER A 29 8.72 -0.54 -0.70
C SER A 29 7.24 -0.55 -0.97
N LEU A 30 6.85 0.08 -2.07
CA LEU A 30 5.46 0.06 -2.51
C LEU A 30 5.07 -1.37 -2.89
N LEU A 31 3.95 -1.85 -2.34
CA LEU A 31 3.40 -3.17 -2.65
C LEU A 31 2.16 -3.03 -3.53
N GLU A 32 1.25 -2.14 -3.14
CA GLU A 32 -0.01 -1.93 -3.82
C GLU A 32 -0.35 -0.44 -3.85
N THR A 33 -0.80 0.02 -5.01
CA THR A 33 -1.29 1.39 -5.20
C THR A 33 -2.79 1.38 -5.42
N ALA A 34 -3.47 2.31 -4.77
CA ALA A 34 -4.85 2.64 -5.07
C ALA A 34 -4.86 3.85 -6.01
N ASN A 35 -5.54 3.73 -7.15
CA ASN A 35 -5.70 4.85 -8.06
C ASN A 35 -6.59 5.93 -7.42
N PRO A 36 -6.22 7.22 -7.55
CA PRO A 36 -7.04 8.29 -7.01
C PRO A 36 -8.36 8.41 -7.80
N THR A 37 -9.46 8.58 -7.08
CA THR A 37 -10.75 8.89 -7.71
C THR A 37 -10.71 10.30 -8.29
N TYR A 38 -10.94 10.41 -9.60
CA TYR A 38 -10.97 11.70 -10.28
C TYR A 38 -12.18 12.55 -9.84
N PRO A 39 -12.00 13.81 -9.41
CA PRO A 39 -13.12 14.70 -9.08
C PRO A 39 -14.04 14.94 -10.28
N ILE A 40 -15.35 14.70 -10.11
CA ILE A 40 -16.34 14.79 -11.21
C ILE A 40 -16.31 16.17 -11.90
N HIS A 41 -16.19 17.25 -11.14
CA HIS A 41 -16.11 18.60 -11.70
C HIS A 41 -14.84 18.78 -12.54
N ALA A 42 -13.68 18.29 -12.07
CA ALA A 42 -12.44 18.37 -12.83
C ALA A 42 -12.53 17.55 -14.11
N ALA A 43 -13.14 16.35 -14.05
CA ALA A 43 -13.32 15.49 -15.20
C ALA A 43 -14.21 16.14 -16.28
N ARG A 44 -15.36 16.70 -15.89
CA ARG A 44 -16.29 17.39 -16.80
C ARG A 44 -15.64 18.58 -17.52
N ASN A 45 -14.77 19.29 -16.81
CA ASN A 45 -14.07 20.46 -17.34
C ASN A 45 -12.72 20.12 -17.98
N LYS A 46 -12.35 18.84 -18.09
CA LYS A 46 -11.05 18.37 -18.62
C LYS A 46 -9.85 19.02 -17.92
N ILE A 47 -10.00 19.33 -16.65
CA ILE A 47 -8.95 19.93 -15.82
C ILE A 47 -8.07 18.78 -15.35
N GLY A 48 -6.80 18.79 -15.74
CA GLY A 48 -5.76 17.92 -15.20
C GLY A 48 -4.93 18.62 -14.13
N GLY A 49 -4.02 17.89 -13.50
CA GLY A 49 -3.17 18.47 -12.46
C GLY A 49 -2.24 17.47 -11.81
N PHE A 50 -1.61 17.89 -10.72
CA PHE A 50 -0.80 17.03 -9.88
C PHE A 50 -0.93 17.41 -8.40
N VAL A 51 -0.63 16.45 -7.53
CA VAL A 51 -0.49 16.66 -6.09
C VAL A 51 0.77 15.98 -5.61
N LYS A 52 1.71 16.76 -5.06
CA LYS A 52 2.90 16.27 -4.37
C LYS A 52 2.63 16.25 -2.86
N MET A 53 2.85 15.10 -2.25
CA MET A 53 2.60 14.85 -0.83
C MET A 53 3.85 14.32 -0.14
N SER A 54 4.00 14.65 1.14
CA SER A 54 4.91 13.98 2.06
C SER A 54 4.14 13.10 3.03
N PHE A 55 4.69 11.96 3.41
CA PHE A 55 4.08 11.04 4.36
C PHE A 55 5.16 10.19 5.02
N ASP A 56 4.79 9.55 6.12
CA ASP A 56 5.63 8.55 6.79
C ASP A 56 5.02 7.17 6.58
N ILE A 57 5.83 6.12 6.65
CA ILE A 57 5.38 4.72 6.65
C ILE A 57 5.51 4.18 8.06
N SER A 58 4.40 3.73 8.63
CA SER A 58 4.37 3.07 9.93
C SER A 58 5.09 1.71 9.91
N GLU A 59 5.33 1.14 11.09
CA GLU A 59 5.85 -0.23 11.25
C GLU A 59 4.93 -1.30 10.64
N SER A 60 3.63 -1.00 10.46
CA SER A 60 2.65 -1.85 9.78
C SER A 60 2.65 -1.69 8.26
N GLY A 61 3.44 -0.76 7.71
CA GLY A 61 3.46 -0.49 6.27
C GLY A 61 2.34 0.43 5.77
N GLU A 62 1.73 1.18 6.68
CA GLU A 62 0.64 2.11 6.37
C GLU A 62 1.15 3.55 6.23
N PRO A 63 0.71 4.28 5.20
CA PRO A 63 0.99 5.71 5.08
C PRO A 63 0.30 6.51 6.19
N ILE A 64 1.08 7.23 6.99
CA ILE A 64 0.64 8.11 8.07
C ILE A 64 1.21 9.52 7.89
N ASN A 65 0.70 10.49 8.65
CA ASN A 65 1.17 11.89 8.62
C ASN A 65 1.19 12.52 7.22
N ILE A 66 0.23 12.16 6.37
CA ILE A 66 0.13 12.65 4.99
C ILE A 66 -0.08 14.17 4.99
N LYS A 67 0.80 14.89 4.30
CA LYS A 67 0.75 16.35 4.10
C LYS A 67 0.88 16.67 2.62
N VAL A 68 0.12 17.64 2.14
CA VAL A 68 0.28 18.16 0.78
C VAL A 68 1.41 19.18 0.78
N LEU A 69 2.44 18.94 -0.02
CA LEU A 69 3.56 19.86 -0.20
C LEU A 69 3.27 20.88 -1.30
N LYS A 70 2.64 20.42 -2.39
CA LYS A 70 2.31 21.25 -3.55
C LYS A 70 1.18 20.61 -4.33
N SER A 71 0.26 21.40 -4.85
CA SER A 71 -0.72 20.92 -5.83
C SER A 71 -0.98 21.96 -6.90
N ALA A 72 -1.36 21.50 -8.08
CA ALA A 72 -1.79 22.36 -9.16
C ALA A 72 -2.84 21.64 -10.00
N PRO A 73 -4.03 22.22 -10.22
CA PRO A 73 -4.61 23.36 -9.51
C PRO A 73 -4.79 23.09 -8.00
N GLU A 74 -4.61 24.12 -7.19
CA GLU A 74 -4.72 24.04 -5.73
C GLU A 74 -6.12 23.54 -5.31
N HIS A 75 -6.17 22.69 -4.29
CA HIS A 75 -7.39 22.21 -3.63
C HIS A 75 -8.37 21.39 -4.47
N ILE A 76 -8.15 21.23 -5.77
CA ILE A 76 -9.00 20.41 -6.64
C ILE A 76 -8.75 18.93 -6.41
N PHE A 77 -7.47 18.54 -6.35
CA PHE A 77 -7.05 17.13 -6.30
C PHE A 77 -6.58 16.67 -4.92
N ASP A 78 -6.29 17.59 -4.00
CA ASP A 78 -5.71 17.32 -2.68
C ASP A 78 -6.46 16.21 -1.92
N LYS A 79 -7.79 16.32 -1.80
CA LYS A 79 -8.61 15.33 -1.08
C LYS A 79 -8.60 13.97 -1.76
N ALA A 80 -8.62 13.93 -3.09
CA ALA A 80 -8.58 12.68 -3.84
C ALA A 80 -7.21 12.00 -3.70
N ALA A 81 -6.13 12.78 -3.78
CA ALA A 81 -4.77 12.32 -3.63
C ALA A 81 -4.50 11.76 -2.22
N ILE A 82 -4.92 12.47 -1.16
CA ILE A 82 -4.78 12.02 0.23
C ILE A 82 -5.53 10.69 0.44
N ARG A 83 -6.77 10.59 -0.05
CA ARG A 83 -7.56 9.35 0.05
C ARG A 83 -6.94 8.19 -0.72
N ALA A 84 -6.35 8.45 -1.88
CA ALA A 84 -5.66 7.42 -2.64
C ALA A 84 -4.44 6.92 -1.85
N LEU A 85 -3.58 7.85 -1.44
CA LEU A 85 -2.35 7.56 -0.72
C LEU A 85 -2.62 6.84 0.62
N SER A 86 -3.68 7.19 1.35
CA SER A 86 -4.05 6.50 2.59
C SER A 86 -4.43 5.03 2.39
N ASN A 87 -4.81 4.64 1.17
CA ASN A 87 -5.15 3.27 0.82
C ASN A 87 -3.97 2.50 0.19
N TRP A 88 -2.80 3.14 0.02
CA TRP A 88 -1.62 2.45 -0.48
C TRP A 88 -1.06 1.53 0.58
N LYS A 89 -0.45 0.42 0.13
CA LYS A 89 0.20 -0.55 1.00
C LYS A 89 1.68 -0.58 0.71
N TYR A 90 2.47 -0.46 1.77
CA TYR A 90 3.91 -0.52 1.73
C TYR A 90 4.42 -1.70 2.55
N ALA A 91 5.53 -2.28 2.14
CA ALA A 91 6.34 -3.06 3.05
C ALA A 91 7.06 -2.08 3.98
N PRO A 92 6.98 -2.25 5.31
CA PRO A 92 7.68 -1.39 6.24
C PRO A 92 9.20 -1.50 6.02
N LYS A 93 9.91 -0.45 6.40
CA LYS A 93 11.36 -0.51 6.52
C LYS A 93 11.70 -1.47 7.67
N VAL A 94 12.65 -2.36 7.46
CA VAL A 94 13.10 -3.31 8.49
C VAL A 94 14.57 -3.05 8.73
N GLU A 95 14.93 -2.79 9.98
CA GLU A 95 16.32 -2.64 10.44
C GLU A 95 16.56 -3.63 11.58
N ASN A 96 17.59 -4.47 11.46
CA ASN A 96 17.95 -5.48 12.47
C ASN A 96 16.78 -6.43 12.79
N GLY A 97 15.97 -6.77 11.78
CA GLY A 97 14.80 -7.64 11.92
C GLY A 97 13.60 -7.01 12.64
N LYS A 98 13.64 -5.70 12.92
CA LYS A 98 12.51 -4.94 13.47
C LYS A 98 11.97 -3.97 12.43
N ALA A 99 10.65 -3.93 12.29
CA ALA A 99 10.00 -2.90 11.49
C ALA A 99 10.20 -1.54 12.16
N VAL A 100 10.60 -0.55 11.37
CA VAL A 100 10.84 0.82 11.82
C VAL A 100 10.04 1.80 10.99
N VAL A 101 9.61 2.89 11.61
CA VAL A 101 8.92 3.98 10.90
C VAL A 101 9.91 4.64 9.95
N GLN A 102 9.51 4.82 8.69
CA GLN A 102 10.27 5.61 7.73
C GLN A 102 9.59 6.96 7.52
N GLN A 103 10.33 8.04 7.73
CA GLN A 103 9.79 9.40 7.71
C GLN A 103 10.07 10.12 6.40
N GLU A 104 9.27 11.16 6.13
CA GLU A 104 9.47 12.15 5.07
C GLU A 104 9.59 11.57 3.65
N LEU A 105 8.88 10.46 3.37
CA LEU A 105 8.73 10.00 1.98
C LEU A 105 7.92 11.02 1.20
N THR A 106 8.25 11.17 -0.08
CA THR A 106 7.50 12.06 -0.98
C THR A 106 7.00 11.30 -2.20
N VAL A 107 5.78 11.60 -2.62
CA VAL A 107 5.21 11.07 -3.87
C VAL A 107 4.46 12.18 -4.60
N GLN A 108 4.42 12.10 -5.92
CA GLN A 108 3.56 12.94 -6.76
C GLN A 108 2.55 12.05 -7.46
N LEU A 109 1.27 12.41 -7.35
CA LEU A 109 0.18 11.80 -8.11
C LEU A 109 -0.23 12.78 -9.21
N ASP A 110 -0.13 12.33 -10.45
CA ASP A 110 -0.60 13.08 -11.62
C ASP A 110 -2.04 12.68 -11.96
N PHE A 111 -2.88 13.69 -12.16
CA PHE A 111 -4.27 13.55 -12.55
C PHE A 111 -4.40 13.90 -14.03
N ARG A 112 -4.49 12.86 -14.85
CA ARG A 112 -4.67 12.97 -16.30
C ARG A 112 -5.93 12.20 -16.67
N MET A 113 -6.72 12.76 -17.59
CA MET A 113 -7.77 12.00 -18.26
C MET A 113 -7.13 11.31 -19.45
N GLU A 114 -7.26 9.98 -19.52
CA GLU A 114 -6.97 9.20 -20.73
C GLU A 114 -8.05 9.42 -21.80
#